data_AF-A0A4Y2PQV6-F1
#
_entry.id   AF-A0A4Y2PQV6-F1
#
_cell.length_a   1.000
_cell.length_b   1.000
_cell.length_c   1.000
_cell.angle_alpha   90.00
_cell.angle_beta   90.00
_cell.angle_gamma   90.00
#
_symmetry.space_group_name_H-M   'P 1'
#
loop_
_entity.id
_entity.type
_entity.pdbx_description
1 polymer ?
#
loop_
_entity_poly.entity_id
_entity_poly.type
_entity_poly.pdbx_seq_one_letter_code
_entity_poly.pdbx_strand_id
1 'polypeptide(L)'
;MYSSQSLTSYTKCQAHISFLHAITGCDTTSAFLKRGKTKVFKLFEKRHDLIDCAEVFTNIGSSPDIILTNGTRFLLAMYGAPNKIDSIDKYRYLSFVKNTRNNKRVQFSCLPPTSAAAYQHLCRVDYQVQVCLGNELDPENWGWVLKDNSMEPIPTLLPPAPETLLNTIFCNCKKGCNYKFGCKKVGLFCSQVCSNCQGKSYSNVESNTTDEDAYDINEEISDPSFFLEQSVEIQQQGEEEESEK
;
A
#
# COMPACT_ATOMS: atom_id res chain seq x y z
N MET A 1 10.53 8.68 -20.24
CA MET A 1 9.88 10.01 -20.20
C MET A 1 8.68 9.99 -21.13
N TYR A 2 7.52 10.49 -20.70
CA TYR A 2 6.35 10.62 -21.57
C TYR A 2 6.55 11.80 -22.53
N SER A 3 6.20 11.63 -23.80
CA SER A 3 6.08 12.76 -24.72
C SER A 3 4.90 13.63 -24.29
N SER A 4 5.03 14.95 -24.43
CA SER A 4 3.91 15.90 -24.24
C SER A 4 2.69 15.52 -25.09
N GLN A 5 2.90 14.86 -26.23
CA GLN A 5 1.85 14.37 -27.11
C GLN A 5 1.02 13.24 -26.46
N SER A 6 1.63 12.40 -25.63
CA SER A 6 0.93 11.28 -24.95
C SER A 6 0.01 11.74 -23.83
N LEU A 7 0.17 12.97 -23.34
CA LEU A 7 -0.68 13.57 -22.30
C LEU A 7 -1.95 14.23 -22.88
N THR A 8 -1.99 14.49 -24.19
CA THR A 8 -3.15 15.14 -24.82
C THR A 8 -4.44 14.32 -24.71
N SER A 9 -4.34 12.99 -24.59
CA SER A 9 -5.47 12.10 -24.37
C SER A 9 -5.95 12.03 -22.91
N TYR A 10 -5.28 12.73 -21.98
CA TYR A 10 -5.54 12.70 -20.54
C TYR A 10 -5.74 14.12 -20.00
N THR A 11 -6.88 14.73 -20.33
CA THR A 11 -7.14 16.15 -20.04
C THR A 11 -7.17 16.47 -18.55
N LYS A 12 -7.68 15.56 -17.70
CA LYS A 12 -7.64 15.75 -16.24
C LYS A 12 -6.22 15.55 -15.72
N CYS A 13 -5.49 14.55 -16.22
CA CYS A 13 -4.12 14.33 -15.80
C CYS A 13 -3.20 15.52 -16.14
N GLN A 14 -3.47 16.22 -17.24
CA GLN A 14 -2.72 17.41 -17.63
C GLN A 14 -2.80 18.51 -16.56
N ALA A 15 -3.98 18.75 -16.00
CA ALA A 15 -4.19 19.76 -14.96
C ALA A 15 -3.50 19.41 -13.63
N HIS A 16 -3.31 18.12 -13.33
CA HIS A 16 -2.74 17.64 -12.07
C HIS A 16 -1.40 16.92 -12.25
N ILE A 17 -0.66 17.24 -13.32
CA ILE A 17 0.52 16.45 -13.71
C ILE A 17 1.63 16.48 -12.65
N SER A 18 1.84 17.61 -11.96
CA SER A 18 2.84 17.73 -10.89
C SER A 18 2.58 16.73 -9.77
N PHE A 19 1.33 16.66 -9.30
CA PHE A 19 0.90 15.71 -8.28
C PHE A 19 1.01 14.27 -8.78
N LEU A 20 0.47 13.97 -9.96
CA LEU A 20 0.48 12.61 -10.51
C LEU A 20 1.91 12.10 -10.80
N HIS A 21 2.82 12.99 -11.19
CA HIS A 21 4.23 12.67 -11.37
C HIS A 21 4.89 12.31 -10.04
N ALA A 22 4.70 13.14 -9.02
CA ALA A 22 5.28 12.95 -7.69
C ALA A 22 4.70 11.73 -6.95
N ILE A 23 3.37 11.56 -6.91
CA ILE A 23 2.71 10.48 -6.15
C ILE A 23 3.04 9.09 -6.69
N THR A 24 3.32 8.98 -7.99
CA THR A 24 3.70 7.71 -8.64
C THR A 24 5.20 7.45 -8.66
N GLY A 25 6.00 8.33 -8.05
CA GLY A 25 7.46 8.23 -7.98
C GLY A 25 8.18 9.08 -9.02
N CYS A 26 9.15 9.87 -8.58
CA CYS A 26 10.05 10.65 -9.42
C CYS A 26 11.45 10.61 -8.80
N ASP A 27 12.37 11.46 -9.24
CA ASP A 27 13.75 11.44 -8.73
C ASP A 27 13.84 11.68 -7.22
N THR A 28 12.84 12.39 -6.65
CA THR A 28 12.77 12.78 -5.23
C THR A 28 11.70 12.03 -4.43
N THR A 29 10.89 11.18 -5.05
CA THR A 29 9.82 10.44 -4.36
C THR A 29 9.89 8.95 -4.64
N SER A 30 9.39 8.15 -3.70
CA SER A 30 9.46 6.69 -3.84
C SER A 30 8.50 6.19 -4.92
N ALA A 31 8.84 5.09 -5.58
CA ALA A 31 7.94 4.44 -6.54
C ALA A 31 7.33 3.17 -5.94
N PHE A 32 6.07 2.89 -6.29
CA PHE A 32 5.38 1.67 -5.87
C PHE A 32 5.44 0.60 -6.96
N LEU A 33 5.82 -0.62 -6.59
CA LEU A 33 5.93 -1.73 -7.53
C LEU A 33 4.56 -2.01 -8.17
N LYS A 34 4.54 -2.17 -9.50
CA LYS A 34 3.33 -2.40 -10.32
C LYS A 34 2.26 -1.28 -10.24
N ARG A 35 2.63 -0.08 -9.80
CA ARG A 35 1.76 1.13 -9.84
C ARG A 35 2.33 2.18 -10.78
N GLY A 36 2.53 1.80 -12.04
CA GLY A 36 3.07 2.69 -13.06
C GLY A 36 2.15 3.86 -13.40
N LYS A 37 2.76 4.96 -13.88
CA LYS A 37 2.08 6.22 -14.25
C LYS A 37 0.87 6.01 -15.18
N THR A 38 1.02 5.23 -16.25
CA THR A 38 -0.07 4.96 -17.20
C THR A 38 -1.31 4.37 -16.52
N LYS A 39 -1.11 3.45 -15.57
CA LYS A 39 -2.21 2.81 -14.83
C LYS A 39 -2.92 3.81 -13.93
N VAL A 40 -2.16 4.68 -13.26
CA VAL A 40 -2.69 5.73 -12.40
C VAL A 40 -3.38 6.83 -13.21
N PHE A 41 -2.87 7.19 -14.39
CA PHE A 41 -3.53 8.18 -15.26
C PHE A 41 -4.89 7.67 -15.75
N LYS A 42 -4.95 6.42 -16.21
CA LYS A 42 -6.23 5.77 -16.58
C LYS A 42 -7.21 5.71 -15.39
N LEU A 43 -6.72 5.45 -14.18
CA LEU A 43 -7.53 5.49 -12.96
C LEU A 43 -8.06 6.90 -12.67
N PHE A 44 -7.18 7.90 -12.71
CA PHE A 44 -7.49 9.29 -12.43
C PHE A 44 -8.52 9.86 -13.42
N GLU A 45 -8.40 9.53 -14.70
CA GLU A 45 -9.41 9.92 -15.69
C GLU A 45 -10.80 9.35 -15.41
N LYS A 46 -10.89 8.16 -14.82
CA LYS A 46 -12.18 7.51 -14.52
C LYS A 46 -12.77 7.96 -13.18
N ARG A 47 -11.93 8.23 -12.19
CA ARG A 47 -12.35 8.54 -10.81
C ARG A 47 -12.28 10.04 -10.53
N HIS A 48 -13.38 10.72 -10.77
CA HIS A 48 -13.54 12.16 -10.51
C HIS A 48 -13.31 12.54 -9.04
N ASP A 49 -13.64 11.65 -8.13
CA ASP A 49 -13.49 11.89 -6.69
C ASP A 49 -12.01 12.02 -6.26
N LEU A 50 -11.06 11.57 -7.09
CA LEU A 50 -9.63 11.73 -6.83
C LEU A 50 -9.09 13.11 -7.20
N ILE A 51 -9.86 13.93 -7.93
CA ILE A 51 -9.47 15.30 -8.28
C ILE A 51 -9.32 16.12 -7.00
N ASP A 52 -10.32 16.08 -6.11
CA ASP A 52 -10.28 16.74 -4.81
C ASP A 52 -9.04 16.31 -3.99
N CYS A 53 -8.68 15.03 -4.09
CA CYS A 53 -7.49 14.52 -3.40
C CYS A 53 -6.18 15.07 -3.98
N ALA A 54 -6.12 15.34 -5.28
CA ALA A 54 -4.95 15.93 -5.92
C ALA A 54 -4.86 17.44 -5.67
N GLU A 55 -5.99 18.15 -5.65
CA GLU A 55 -6.05 19.61 -5.50
C GLU A 55 -5.49 20.09 -4.16
N VAL A 56 -5.65 19.32 -3.08
CA VAL A 56 -5.12 19.72 -1.77
C VAL A 56 -3.61 19.93 -1.78
N PHE A 57 -2.85 19.19 -2.60
CA PHE A 57 -1.39 19.31 -2.74
C PHE A 57 -0.97 20.56 -3.50
N THR A 58 -1.89 21.26 -4.16
CA THR A 58 -1.59 22.51 -4.88
C THR A 58 -1.73 23.75 -4.00
N ASN A 59 -2.33 23.60 -2.82
CA ASN A 59 -2.54 24.68 -1.87
C ASN A 59 -1.38 24.72 -0.85
N ILE A 60 -0.56 25.77 -0.88
CA ILE A 60 0.59 25.94 0.04
C ILE A 60 0.21 25.92 1.53
N GLY A 61 -1.03 26.27 1.86
CA GLY A 61 -1.54 26.32 3.24
C GLY A 61 -2.26 25.06 3.70
N SER A 62 -2.27 23.99 2.92
CA SER A 62 -2.90 22.73 3.33
C SER A 62 -2.25 22.20 4.59
N SER A 63 -3.06 21.87 5.60
CA SER A 63 -2.52 21.26 6.81
C SER A 63 -1.99 19.84 6.53
N PRO A 64 -0.98 19.37 7.27
CA PRO A 64 -0.48 18.00 7.13
C PRO A 64 -1.59 16.94 7.21
N ASP A 65 -2.59 17.12 8.09
CA ASP A 65 -3.70 16.17 8.23
C ASP A 65 -4.57 16.08 6.97
N ILE A 66 -4.83 17.21 6.30
CA ILE A 66 -5.60 17.25 5.05
C ILE A 66 -4.81 16.56 3.92
N ILE A 67 -3.52 16.84 3.82
CA ILE A 67 -2.59 16.21 2.87
C ILE A 67 -2.57 14.70 3.08
N LEU A 68 -2.43 14.23 4.32
CA LEU A 68 -2.38 12.81 4.65
C LEU A 68 -3.69 12.10 4.39
N THR A 69 -4.82 12.71 4.76
CA THR A 69 -6.14 12.13 4.54
C THR A 69 -6.41 11.91 3.05
N ASN A 70 -6.19 12.94 2.24
CA ASN A 70 -6.42 12.89 0.80
C ASN A 70 -5.39 12.04 0.06
N GLY A 71 -4.11 12.16 0.45
CA GLY A 71 -3.04 11.31 -0.08
C GLY A 71 -3.29 9.83 0.22
N THR A 72 -3.72 9.49 1.43
CA THR A 72 -4.06 8.11 1.82
C THR A 72 -5.23 7.58 1.00
N ARG A 73 -6.29 8.38 0.83
CA ARG A 73 -7.43 8.03 -0.04
C ARG A 73 -6.99 7.81 -1.49
N PHE A 74 -6.07 8.62 -2.01
CA PHE A 74 -5.51 8.43 -3.34
C PHE A 74 -4.69 7.13 -3.45
N LEU A 75 -3.83 6.85 -2.47
CA LEU A 75 -3.06 5.61 -2.40
C LEU A 75 -3.99 4.40 -2.33
N LEU A 76 -5.02 4.41 -1.49
CA LEU A 76 -6.02 3.35 -1.42
C LEU A 76 -6.67 3.07 -2.79
N ALA A 77 -7.04 4.13 -3.52
CA ALA A 77 -7.55 3.99 -4.88
C ALA A 77 -6.51 3.40 -5.85
N MET A 78 -5.23 3.82 -5.77
CA MET A 78 -4.13 3.25 -6.58
C MET A 78 -3.96 1.74 -6.35
N TYR A 79 -4.24 1.27 -5.13
CA TYR A 79 -4.18 -0.15 -4.77
C TYR A 79 -5.47 -0.93 -5.05
N GLY A 80 -6.56 -0.26 -5.47
CA GLY A 80 -7.83 -0.89 -5.79
C GLY A 80 -8.72 -1.13 -4.56
N ALA A 81 -8.54 -0.34 -3.50
CA ALA A 81 -9.39 -0.42 -2.32
C ALA A 81 -10.83 0.03 -2.61
N PRO A 82 -11.84 -0.67 -2.07
CA PRO A 82 -13.22 -0.16 -2.04
C PRO A 82 -13.30 1.21 -1.35
N ASN A 83 -14.18 2.08 -1.81
CA ASN A 83 -14.32 3.45 -1.29
C ASN A 83 -14.69 3.56 0.19
N LYS A 84 -15.26 2.49 0.77
CA LYS A 84 -15.60 2.41 2.20
C LYS A 84 -14.40 2.15 3.11
N ILE A 85 -13.24 1.79 2.55
CA ILE A 85 -12.02 1.57 3.31
C ILE A 85 -11.19 2.85 3.27
N ASP A 86 -10.91 3.39 4.44
CA ASP A 86 -10.17 4.63 4.68
C ASP A 86 -8.80 4.40 5.35
N SER A 87 -8.60 3.24 5.99
CA SER A 87 -7.33 2.84 6.59
C SER A 87 -6.46 2.03 5.62
N ILE A 88 -5.26 2.57 5.34
CA ILE A 88 -4.27 1.89 4.50
C ILE A 88 -3.72 0.62 5.15
N ASP A 89 -3.56 0.61 6.48
CA ASP A 89 -3.07 -0.55 7.22
C ASP A 89 -4.11 -1.68 7.23
N LYS A 90 -5.39 -1.33 7.41
CA LYS A 90 -6.51 -2.28 7.27
C LYS A 90 -6.52 -2.88 5.87
N TYR A 91 -6.45 -2.06 4.82
CA TYR A 91 -6.44 -2.58 3.45
C TYR A 91 -5.17 -3.39 3.12
N ARG A 92 -4.01 -3.01 3.67
CA ARG A 92 -2.76 -3.76 3.56
C ARG A 92 -2.90 -5.15 4.16
N TYR A 93 -3.50 -5.26 5.34
CA TYR A 93 -3.77 -6.54 5.99
C TYR A 93 -4.75 -7.40 5.18
N LEU A 94 -5.87 -6.83 4.74
CA LEU A 94 -6.84 -7.54 3.89
C LEU A 94 -6.19 -8.04 2.58
N SER A 95 -5.33 -7.22 1.97
CA SER A 95 -4.56 -7.60 0.79
C SER A 95 -3.58 -8.74 1.07
N PHE A 96 -2.91 -8.73 2.22
CA PHE A 96 -2.02 -9.81 2.65
C PHE A 96 -2.79 -11.12 2.82
N VAL A 97 -3.91 -11.11 3.57
CA VAL A 97 -4.75 -12.29 3.78
C VAL A 97 -5.31 -12.84 2.46
N LYS A 98 -5.72 -11.96 1.54
CA LYS A 98 -6.17 -12.39 0.21
C LYS A 98 -5.05 -13.08 -0.57
N ASN A 99 -3.84 -12.54 -0.52
CA ASN A 99 -2.70 -13.09 -1.26
C ASN A 99 -2.20 -14.42 -0.69
N THR A 100 -2.29 -14.66 0.62
CA THR A 100 -1.89 -15.95 1.22
C THR A 100 -2.83 -17.10 0.84
N ARG A 101 -4.10 -16.82 0.49
CA ARG A 101 -5.06 -17.83 0.03
C ARG A 101 -4.74 -18.41 -1.35
N ASN A 102 -3.92 -17.73 -2.15
CA ASN A 102 -3.67 -18.08 -3.55
C ASN A 102 -2.55 -19.13 -3.73
N ASN A 103 -2.03 -19.75 -2.66
CA ASN A 103 -0.92 -20.72 -2.66
C ASN A 103 0.39 -20.25 -3.35
N LYS A 104 0.48 -18.98 -3.77
CA LYS A 104 1.67 -18.34 -4.31
C LYS A 104 2.40 -17.59 -3.19
N ARG A 105 3.72 -17.43 -3.32
CA ARG A 105 4.50 -16.58 -2.41
C ARG A 105 3.96 -15.15 -2.47
N VAL A 106 3.67 -14.57 -1.30
CA VAL A 106 3.20 -13.18 -1.23
C VAL A 106 4.37 -12.25 -1.54
N GLN A 107 4.24 -11.47 -2.61
CA GLN A 107 5.18 -10.38 -2.89
C GLN A 107 4.81 -9.16 -2.03
N PHE A 108 5.54 -8.95 -0.94
CA PHE A 108 5.28 -7.86 0.01
C PHE A 108 5.37 -6.46 -0.61
N SER A 109 6.18 -6.30 -1.66
CA SER A 109 6.32 -5.07 -2.44
C SER A 109 5.07 -4.69 -3.24
N CYS A 110 4.16 -5.64 -3.47
CA CYS A 110 2.88 -5.39 -4.15
C CYS A 110 1.73 -5.00 -3.20
N LEU A 111 1.97 -5.08 -1.88
CA LEU A 111 1.00 -4.67 -0.87
C LEU A 111 0.97 -3.13 -0.75
N PRO A 112 -0.16 -2.52 -0.36
CA PRO A 112 -0.22 -1.10 0.01
C PRO A 112 0.86 -0.74 1.03
N PRO A 113 1.51 0.43 0.99
CA PRO A 113 2.52 0.80 2.00
C PRO A 113 1.91 0.78 3.41
N THR A 114 2.76 0.70 4.44
CA THR A 114 2.32 0.97 5.82
C THR A 114 1.95 2.44 5.96
N SER A 115 1.11 2.79 6.94
CA SER A 115 0.79 4.18 7.27
C SER A 115 2.04 5.05 7.44
N ALA A 116 3.08 4.56 8.14
CA ALA A 116 4.32 5.30 8.33
C ALA A 116 5.12 5.53 7.04
N ALA A 117 5.18 4.53 6.15
CA ALA A 117 5.85 4.69 4.85
C ALA A 117 5.04 5.57 3.91
N ALA A 118 3.70 5.46 3.96
CA ALA A 118 2.79 6.32 3.21
C ALA A 118 2.93 7.79 3.64
N TYR A 119 2.99 8.06 4.95
CA TYR A 119 3.22 9.40 5.50
C TYR A 119 4.47 10.03 4.91
N GLN A 120 5.61 9.34 5.00
CA GLN A 120 6.88 9.87 4.52
C GLN A 120 6.88 10.09 2.99
N HIS A 121 6.25 9.18 2.24
CA HIS A 121 6.06 9.37 0.80
C HIS A 121 5.20 10.60 0.50
N LEU A 122 4.08 10.78 1.19
CA LEU A 122 3.16 11.91 0.99
C LEU A 122 3.79 13.25 1.36
N CYS A 123 4.63 13.31 2.40
CA CYS A 123 5.42 14.50 2.71
C CYS A 123 6.33 14.91 1.55
N ARG A 124 7.06 13.96 0.96
CA ARG A 124 7.94 14.24 -0.19
C ARG A 124 7.14 14.59 -1.44
N VAL A 125 5.96 14.00 -1.61
CA VAL A 125 5.05 14.35 -2.71
C VAL A 125 4.60 15.79 -2.59
N ASP A 126 4.18 16.22 -1.41
CA ASP A 126 3.77 17.61 -1.18
C ASP A 126 4.93 18.56 -1.44
N TYR A 127 6.10 18.30 -0.86
CA TYR A 127 7.32 19.07 -1.16
C TYR A 127 7.59 19.19 -2.66
N GLN A 128 7.58 18.07 -3.40
CA GLN A 128 7.85 18.07 -4.83
C GLN A 128 6.79 18.87 -5.62
N VAL A 129 5.52 18.78 -5.25
CA VAL A 129 4.44 19.55 -5.89
C VAL A 129 4.63 21.04 -5.62
N GLN A 130 4.92 21.43 -4.38
CA GLN A 130 5.10 22.83 -3.99
C GLN A 130 6.33 23.46 -4.66
N VAL A 131 7.45 22.72 -4.74
CA VAL A 131 8.64 23.17 -5.49
C VAL A 131 8.33 23.34 -6.98
N CYS A 132 7.58 22.40 -7.58
CA CYS A 132 7.13 22.54 -8.98
C CYS A 132 6.22 23.75 -9.21
N LEU A 133 5.54 24.24 -8.17
CA LEU A 133 4.71 25.46 -8.20
C LEU A 133 5.52 26.74 -7.91
N GLY A 134 6.82 26.62 -7.62
CA GLY A 134 7.71 27.75 -7.34
C GLY A 134 7.77 28.18 -5.88
N ASN A 135 7.27 27.35 -4.96
CA ASN A 135 7.35 27.62 -3.52
C ASN A 135 8.67 27.10 -2.94
N GLU A 136 9.25 27.86 -2.00
CA GLU A 136 10.43 27.45 -1.25
C GLU A 136 10.01 26.80 0.06
N LEU A 137 10.42 25.55 0.26
CA LEU A 137 10.17 24.79 1.48
C LEU A 137 11.47 24.21 2.00
N ASP A 138 11.56 24.08 3.32
CA ASP A 138 12.67 23.38 3.96
C ASP A 138 12.43 21.85 3.88
N PRO A 139 13.23 21.10 3.10
CA PRO A 139 13.02 19.68 2.86
C PRO A 139 13.09 18.82 4.12
N GLU A 140 13.78 19.24 5.19
CA GLU A 140 13.83 18.48 6.46
C GLU A 140 12.45 18.39 7.14
N ASN A 141 11.54 19.33 6.85
CA ASN A 141 10.15 19.27 7.31
C ASN A 141 9.27 18.34 6.46
N TRP A 142 9.78 17.80 5.35
CA TRP A 142 9.00 17.09 4.35
C TRP A 142 9.55 15.72 3.98
N GLY A 143 10.00 14.98 5.00
CA GLY A 143 10.37 13.57 4.86
C GLY A 143 11.78 13.33 4.32
N TRP A 144 12.66 14.32 4.52
CA TRP A 144 14.10 14.22 4.32
C TRP A 144 14.86 14.47 5.62
N VAL A 145 16.10 14.02 5.67
CA VAL A 145 17.02 14.29 6.78
C VAL A 145 18.41 14.59 6.23
N LEU A 146 19.08 15.59 6.80
CA LEU A 146 20.46 15.89 6.48
C LEU A 146 21.38 14.94 7.26
N LYS A 147 22.13 14.09 6.54
CA LYS A 147 23.14 13.19 7.11
C LYS A 147 24.42 13.30 6.33
N ASP A 148 25.55 13.49 7.01
CA ASP A 148 26.87 13.58 6.38
C ASP A 148 26.93 14.57 5.20
N ASN A 149 26.27 15.73 5.34
CA ASN A 149 26.08 16.76 4.30
C ASN A 149 25.33 16.29 3.04
N SER A 150 24.60 15.17 3.13
CA SER A 150 23.76 14.63 2.07
C SER A 150 22.30 14.58 2.53
N MET A 151 21.39 14.93 1.63
CA MET A 151 19.95 14.84 1.86
C MET A 151 19.47 13.42 1.58
N GLU A 152 19.02 12.72 2.63
CA GLU A 152 18.50 11.36 2.53
C GLU A 152 17.00 11.31 2.78
N PRO A 153 16.23 10.54 1.99
CA PRO A 153 14.81 10.37 2.23
C PRO A 153 14.58 9.49 3.46
N ILE A 154 13.64 9.87 4.32
CA ILE A 154 13.21 9.04 5.45
C ILE A 154 12.28 7.94 4.91
N PRO A 155 12.63 6.64 4.99
CA PRO A 155 11.82 5.59 4.38
C PRO A 155 10.58 5.24 5.21
N THR A 156 10.75 5.10 6.53
CA THR A 156 9.72 4.79 7.52
C THR A 156 10.28 5.08 8.91
N LEU A 157 9.41 5.47 9.85
CA LEU A 157 9.77 5.60 11.28
C LEU A 157 9.49 4.31 12.07
N LEU A 158 8.82 3.33 11.46
CA LEU A 158 8.55 2.02 12.05
C LEU A 158 9.69 1.03 11.76
N PRO A 159 9.91 0.05 12.66
CA PRO A 159 10.84 -1.03 12.39
C PRO A 159 10.42 -1.83 11.14
N PRO A 160 11.38 -2.50 10.45
CA PRO A 160 11.10 -3.28 9.24
C PRO A 160 10.01 -4.35 9.38
N ALA A 161 9.77 -4.85 10.59
CA ALA A 161 8.67 -5.75 10.94
C ALA A 161 8.23 -5.51 12.39
N PRO A 162 6.92 -5.62 12.71
CA PRO A 162 6.46 -5.69 14.09
C PRO A 162 7.07 -6.90 14.81
N GLU A 163 7.49 -6.75 16.07
CA GLU A 163 8.08 -7.83 16.86
C GLU A 163 7.13 -9.04 16.99
N THR A 164 5.83 -8.79 17.07
CA THR A 164 4.78 -9.82 17.10
C THR A 164 4.79 -10.71 15.87
N LEU A 165 5.13 -10.16 14.69
CA LEU A 165 5.17 -10.91 13.44
C LEU A 165 6.39 -11.84 13.35
N LEU A 166 7.51 -11.46 13.97
CA LEU A 166 8.68 -12.35 14.14
C LEU A 166 8.34 -13.55 15.02
N ASN A 167 7.40 -13.39 15.96
CA ASN A 167 6.98 -14.42 16.90
C ASN A 167 5.72 -15.20 16.47
N THR A 168 5.12 -14.88 15.31
CA THR A 168 3.87 -15.52 14.85
C THR A 168 4.15 -16.63 13.84
N ILE A 169 3.81 -17.88 14.18
CA ILE A 169 3.91 -19.02 13.25
C ILE A 169 2.60 -19.20 12.48
N PHE A 170 2.67 -19.11 11.14
CA PHE A 170 1.57 -19.46 10.26
C PHE A 170 1.36 -20.98 10.23
N CYS A 171 0.17 -21.41 10.64
CA CYS A 171 -0.15 -22.82 10.70
C CYS A 171 -0.83 -23.27 9.39
N ASN A 172 -0.16 -24.16 8.63
CA ASN A 172 -0.73 -24.82 7.45
C ASN A 172 -1.56 -26.06 7.83
N CYS A 173 -2.36 -25.95 8.89
CA CYS A 173 -3.18 -27.06 9.37
C CYS A 173 -4.18 -27.45 8.28
N LYS A 174 -4.17 -28.71 7.81
CA LYS A 174 -5.05 -29.20 6.73
C LYS A 174 -6.45 -29.66 7.21
N LYS A 175 -6.65 -29.84 8.52
CA LYS A 175 -7.88 -30.44 9.11
C LYS A 175 -8.36 -29.72 10.38
N GLY A 176 -8.09 -28.42 10.49
CA GLY A 176 -8.38 -27.61 11.69
C GLY A 176 -7.32 -27.75 12.79
N CYS A 177 -7.17 -26.71 13.62
CA CYS A 177 -6.21 -26.69 14.74
C CYS A 177 -6.74 -27.47 15.95
N ASN A 178 -6.81 -28.79 15.82
CA ASN A 178 -7.03 -29.66 16.97
C ASN A 178 -5.71 -30.08 17.62
N TYR A 179 -5.78 -30.68 18.80
CA TYR A 179 -4.74 -30.96 19.83
C TYR A 179 -3.33 -31.45 19.40
N LYS A 180 -3.05 -31.67 18.10
CA LYS A 180 -1.82 -32.30 17.59
C LYS A 180 -0.99 -31.46 16.59
N PHE A 181 -1.34 -30.20 16.31
CA PHE A 181 -0.62 -29.38 15.31
C PHE A 181 0.46 -28.45 15.89
N GLY A 182 1.43 -28.11 15.04
CA GLY A 182 2.70 -27.44 15.38
C GLY A 182 2.55 -26.19 16.25
N CYS A 183 1.56 -25.33 16.00
CA CYS A 183 1.39 -24.08 16.76
C CYS A 183 1.01 -24.30 18.23
N LYS A 184 0.19 -25.32 18.53
CA LYS A 184 -0.15 -25.67 19.93
C LYS A 184 1.05 -26.30 20.65
N LYS A 185 1.90 -27.06 19.93
CA LYS A 185 3.12 -27.66 20.51
C LYS A 185 4.14 -26.61 20.97
N VAL A 186 4.17 -25.45 20.32
CA VAL A 186 5.06 -24.34 20.69
C VAL A 186 4.35 -23.24 21.50
N GLY A 187 3.10 -23.46 21.92
CA GLY A 187 2.35 -22.51 22.74
C GLY A 187 1.94 -21.21 22.04
N LEU A 188 1.89 -21.18 20.71
CA LEU A 188 1.56 -19.97 19.94
C LEU A 188 0.10 -19.99 19.46
N PHE A 189 -0.52 -18.81 19.47
CA PHE A 189 -1.85 -18.58 18.88
C PHE A 189 -1.78 -18.78 17.36
N CYS A 190 -2.70 -19.55 16.78
CA CYS A 190 -2.78 -19.60 15.32
C CYS A 190 -3.46 -18.33 14.79
N SER A 191 -2.88 -17.73 13.75
CA SER A 191 -3.37 -16.48 13.17
C SER A 191 -4.68 -16.64 12.40
N GLN A 192 -5.40 -15.53 12.19
CA GLN A 192 -6.60 -15.44 11.35
C GLN A 192 -6.35 -15.85 9.88
N VAL A 193 -5.08 -15.90 9.47
CA VAL A 193 -4.62 -16.25 8.12
C VAL A 193 -4.69 -17.76 7.86
N CYS A 194 -4.75 -18.58 8.92
CA CYS A 194 -4.90 -20.03 8.79
C CYS A 194 -6.26 -20.40 8.19
N SER A 195 -6.24 -20.97 6.99
CA SER A 195 -7.44 -21.31 6.22
C SER A 195 -8.43 -22.20 6.96
N ASN A 196 -7.94 -23.07 7.84
CA ASN A 196 -8.76 -24.09 8.51
C ASN A 196 -9.11 -23.80 9.97
N CYS A 197 -8.54 -22.76 10.56
CA CYS A 197 -8.78 -22.43 11.96
C CYS A 197 -9.21 -20.98 12.17
N GLN A 198 -8.89 -20.06 11.24
CA GLN A 198 -9.36 -18.67 11.28
C GLN A 198 -9.22 -18.05 12.68
N GLY A 199 -8.03 -18.16 13.28
CA GLY A 199 -7.77 -17.64 14.63
C GLY A 199 -8.47 -18.34 15.79
N LYS A 200 -9.37 -19.30 15.55
CA LYS A 200 -10.11 -20.00 16.61
C LYS A 200 -9.25 -21.13 17.20
N SER A 201 -8.61 -20.85 18.33
CA SER A 201 -8.04 -21.88 19.18
C SER A 201 -9.11 -22.35 20.17
N TYR A 202 -9.71 -23.50 19.91
CA TYR A 202 -10.62 -24.15 20.87
C TYR A 202 -9.80 -24.76 22.02
N SER A 203 -9.29 -23.94 22.94
CA SER A 203 -9.16 -24.22 24.39
C SER A 203 -8.26 -23.19 25.10
N ASN A 204 -8.89 -22.49 26.04
CA ASN A 204 -8.40 -21.86 27.28
C ASN A 204 -7.78 -20.45 27.20
N VAL A 205 -8.69 -19.47 27.30
CA VAL A 205 -8.68 -18.27 28.17
C VAL A 205 -7.31 -17.80 28.70
N GLU A 206 -6.85 -16.65 28.21
CA GLU A 206 -6.96 -15.41 28.98
C GLU A 206 -7.44 -14.27 28.06
N SER A 207 -8.56 -13.67 28.44
CA SER A 207 -9.02 -12.38 27.96
C SER A 207 -8.10 -11.30 28.51
N ASN A 208 -7.39 -10.59 27.64
CA ASN A 208 -7.08 -9.16 27.71
C ASN A 208 -5.96 -8.80 26.71
N THR A 209 -6.33 -8.54 25.45
CA THR A 209 -5.99 -7.26 24.81
C THR A 209 -7.23 -6.81 24.08
N THR A 210 -7.72 -5.62 24.41
CA THR A 210 -8.62 -4.85 23.56
C THR A 210 -7.88 -4.47 22.30
N ASP A 211 -7.74 -5.41 21.37
CA ASP A 211 -7.43 -5.07 19.98
C ASP A 211 -8.76 -5.13 19.23
N GLU A 212 -9.33 -3.96 18.96
CA GLU A 212 -10.53 -3.79 18.12
C GLU A 212 -10.30 -4.18 16.64
N ASP A 213 -9.21 -4.89 16.32
CA ASP A 213 -8.73 -5.15 14.96
C ASP A 213 -9.05 -6.56 14.44
N ALA A 214 -10.20 -7.13 14.83
CA ALA A 214 -10.76 -8.27 14.11
C ALA A 214 -11.43 -7.79 12.81
N TYR A 215 -10.64 -7.48 11.78
CA TYR A 215 -11.17 -7.07 10.48
C TYR A 215 -11.99 -8.20 9.84
N ASP A 216 -13.29 -7.97 9.66
CA ASP A 216 -14.19 -8.92 8.99
C ASP A 216 -13.76 -9.11 7.53
N ILE A 217 -13.37 -10.34 7.21
CA ILE A 217 -12.72 -10.74 5.95
C ILE A 217 -13.78 -11.11 4.88
N ASN A 218 -15.09 -10.98 5.21
CA ASN A 218 -16.19 -11.43 4.36
C ASN A 218 -16.85 -10.32 3.51
N GLU A 219 -16.38 -9.07 3.56
CA GLU A 219 -16.91 -8.07 2.61
C GLU A 219 -16.39 -8.32 1.19
N GLU A 220 -17.32 -8.64 0.28
CA GLU A 220 -17.08 -8.77 -1.16
C GLU A 220 -16.30 -7.57 -1.70
N ILE A 221 -15.05 -7.83 -2.08
CA ILE A 221 -14.18 -6.86 -2.77
C ILE A 221 -14.57 -6.90 -4.25
N SER A 222 -15.50 -6.03 -4.63
CA SER A 222 -15.90 -5.82 -6.03
C SER A 222 -14.79 -5.13 -6.83
N ASP A 223 -14.09 -5.89 -7.67
CA ASP A 223 -13.96 -5.68 -9.13
C ASP A 223 -12.89 -6.67 -9.69
N PRO A 224 -13.31 -7.78 -10.32
CA PRO A 224 -12.40 -8.77 -10.89
C PRO A 224 -11.51 -8.25 -12.04
N SER A 225 -11.89 -7.14 -12.69
CA SER A 225 -11.22 -6.65 -13.89
C SER A 225 -9.80 -6.13 -13.62
N PHE A 226 -9.56 -5.57 -12.44
CA PHE A 226 -8.23 -5.06 -12.04
C PHE A 226 -7.22 -6.18 -11.74
N PHE A 227 -7.71 -7.35 -11.33
CA PHE A 227 -6.89 -8.50 -10.94
C PHE A 227 -6.56 -9.43 -12.10
N LEU A 228 -7.39 -9.48 -13.15
CA LEU A 228 -7.08 -10.27 -14.35
C LEU A 228 -5.78 -9.78 -15.01
N GLU A 229 -5.60 -8.45 -15.13
CA GLU A 229 -4.35 -7.86 -15.63
C GLU A 229 -3.14 -8.26 -14.77
N GLN A 230 -3.30 -8.28 -13.43
CA GLN A 230 -2.23 -8.62 -12.51
C GLN A 230 -1.84 -10.12 -12.56
N SER A 231 -2.79 -11.01 -12.88
CA SER A 231 -2.52 -12.43 -13.04
C SER A 231 -1.86 -12.78 -14.38
N VAL A 232 -2.21 -12.05 -15.45
CA VAL A 232 -1.64 -12.23 -16.79
C VAL A 232 -0.17 -11.76 -16.83
N GLU A 233 0.15 -10.62 -16.19
CA GLU A 233 1.53 -10.12 -16.12
C GLU A 233 2.48 -11.04 -15.33
N ILE A 234 1.98 -11.75 -14.32
CA ILE A 234 2.79 -12.73 -13.55
C ILE A 234 3.14 -13.96 -14.39
N GLN A 235 2.28 -14.34 -15.35
CA GLN A 235 2.57 -15.46 -16.25
C GLN A 235 3.62 -15.06 -17.29
N GLN A 236 3.55 -13.83 -17.82
CA GLN A 236 4.49 -13.34 -18.83
C GLN A 236 5.92 -13.14 -18.28
N GLN A 237 6.07 -12.62 -17.05
CA GLN A 237 7.41 -12.49 -16.42
C GLN A 237 8.04 -13.83 -16.03
N GLY A 238 7.24 -14.86 -15.74
CA GLY A 238 7.76 -16.20 -15.45
C GLY A 238 8.30 -16.91 -16.68
N GLU A 239 7.73 -16.65 -17.86
CA GLU A 239 8.17 -17.23 -19.13
C GLU A 239 9.41 -16.52 -19.70
N GLU A 240 9.55 -15.21 -19.48
CA GLU A 240 10.75 -14.46 -19.91
C GLU A 240 12.01 -14.88 -19.10
N GLU A 241 11.91 -15.07 -17.78
CA GLU A 241 13.02 -15.52 -16.93
C GLU A 241 13.44 -16.99 -17.18
N GLU A 242 12.56 -17.83 -17.73
CA GLU A 242 12.87 -19.22 -18.07
C GLU A 242 13.48 -19.36 -19.49
N SER A 243 13.36 -18.33 -20.33
CA SER A 243 13.95 -18.27 -21.68
C SER A 243 15.37 -17.70 -21.74
N GLU A 244 15.89 -17.13 -20.64
CA GLU A 244 17.26 -16.60 -20.52
C GLU A 244 18.22 -17.49 -19.70
N LYS A 245 17.92 -18.79 -19.56
CA LYS A 245 18.86 -19.78 -18.99
C LYS A 245 19.34 -20.82 -19.99
#